data_AF-A0A0P1FFF1-F1
#
_entry.id   AF-A0A0P1FFF1-F1
#
_cell.length_a   1.000
_cell.length_b   1.000
_cell.length_c   1.000
_cell.angle_alpha   90.00
_cell.angle_beta   90.00
_cell.angle_gamma   90.00
#
_symmetry.space_group_name_H-M   'P 1'
#
loop_
_entity.id
_entity.type
_entity.pdbx_description
1 polymer ?
#
loop_
_entity_poly.entity_id
_entity_poly.type
_entity_poly.pdbx_seq_one_letter_code
_entity_poly.pdbx_strand_id
1 'polypeptide(L)'
;MTLSVSETIDLLEHALGQPTKSVAYAIGFRTKSGKVLAIRPGQKSARIWHQPPVAPAIRGISNIDPAMNHDLNGELSALNQGRGVPRVAIETQEGLLNFLNWYEHSEETDTYQAETEINFGSTFGHLQELLHRRSAPPFTGFDEGLIAAWENYKPRLRKLALERLSSSTWREEQIGSGDILNHVVASIEIQASHGNLTNNLVFWQNRFGHANRDHKAILEARGDVKLRHKMERLLFDLFHERAEAGAIFEALAEATQRKYPLIAYLFFLKDMGRYMPIQPTGFDRVFCQMGVELRTLRSCSWQNYLAFNGLLDALRSEIAAAAGLENVRLVDAHSFLWVYGSLLKELEAGELEAGSGADGFLLGAQEKSIYDIKHSVLDTVSMSNGQVVERTVKNKELHMTEVELEKQIRNLLEIQEGRCAITGLPFQYLGRHDDKNMLPSLDRIDSDGHYSFENVQLVCRFINFWKQASPDVEFRRLINLVRGL
;
A
#
# COMPACT_ATOMS: atom_id res chain seq x y z
N MET A 1 -41.53 -17.52 20.98
CA MET A 1 -42.81 -17.30 20.28
C MET A 1 -42.56 -16.28 19.20
N THR A 2 -43.07 -16.48 17.99
CA THR A 2 -42.92 -15.55 16.86
C THR A 2 -43.74 -14.30 17.11
N LEU A 3 -43.10 -13.13 17.07
CA LEU A 3 -43.76 -11.85 17.29
C LEU A 3 -44.77 -11.55 16.18
N SER A 4 -46.00 -11.18 16.52
CA SER A 4 -47.01 -10.84 15.52
C SER A 4 -46.74 -9.46 14.89
N VAL A 5 -47.32 -9.20 13.71
CA VAL A 5 -47.19 -7.91 13.05
C VAL A 5 -47.85 -6.79 13.87
N SER A 6 -48.98 -7.07 14.52
CA SER A 6 -49.65 -6.09 15.38
C SER A 6 -48.78 -5.69 16.57
N GLU A 7 -48.24 -6.68 17.29
CA GLU A 7 -47.34 -6.42 18.43
C GLU A 7 -46.07 -5.70 17.98
N THR A 8 -45.55 -5.99 16.79
CA THR A 8 -44.39 -5.27 16.22
C THR A 8 -44.73 -3.81 15.96
N ILE A 9 -45.92 -3.50 15.43
CA ILE A 9 -46.36 -2.12 15.19
C ILE A 9 -46.53 -1.39 16.52
N ASP A 10 -47.17 -2.00 17.52
CA ASP A 10 -47.35 -1.40 18.84
C ASP A 10 -46.00 -1.07 19.50
N LEU A 11 -45.03 -1.97 19.37
CA LEU A 11 -43.67 -1.75 19.87
C LEU A 11 -42.92 -0.65 19.10
N LEU A 12 -43.11 -0.55 17.78
CA LEU A 12 -42.55 0.53 16.97
C LEU A 12 -43.16 1.89 17.34
N GLU A 13 -44.47 1.95 17.57
CA GLU A 13 -45.16 3.15 18.04
C GLU A 13 -44.67 3.57 19.43
N HIS A 14 -44.47 2.60 20.32
CA HIS A 14 -43.91 2.87 21.64
C HIS A 14 -42.46 3.39 21.58
N ALA A 15 -41.63 2.82 20.70
CA ALA A 15 -40.21 3.15 20.61
C ALA A 15 -39.91 4.44 19.81
N LEU A 16 -40.64 4.67 18.72
CA LEU A 16 -40.36 5.73 17.73
C LEU A 16 -41.44 6.82 17.70
N GLY A 17 -42.54 6.65 18.43
CA GLY A 17 -43.68 7.56 18.41
C GLY A 17 -44.64 7.30 17.25
N GLN A 18 -45.49 8.29 16.97
CA GLN A 18 -46.55 8.17 15.96
C GLN A 18 -45.99 7.92 14.55
N PRO A 19 -46.63 7.07 13.73
CA PRO A 19 -46.19 6.81 12.37
C PRO A 19 -46.14 8.09 11.53
N THR A 20 -45.02 8.31 10.84
CA THR A 20 -44.88 9.38 9.83
C THR A 20 -45.81 9.18 8.63
N LYS A 21 -46.14 7.92 8.31
CA LYS A 21 -47.13 7.58 7.29
C LYS A 21 -47.84 6.30 7.70
N SER A 22 -49.17 6.28 7.59
CA SER A 22 -49.97 5.08 7.80
C SER A 22 -50.97 4.91 6.66
N VAL A 23 -50.74 3.91 5.81
CA VAL A 23 -51.60 3.53 4.69
C VAL A 23 -51.81 2.02 4.65
N ALA A 24 -52.77 1.55 3.86
CA ALA A 24 -53.24 0.16 3.85
C ALA A 24 -52.13 -0.89 3.71
N TYR A 25 -51.04 -0.62 2.98
CA TYR A 25 -49.93 -1.58 2.81
C TYR A 25 -48.55 -1.07 3.24
N ALA A 26 -48.48 0.05 3.97
CA ALA A 26 -47.24 0.54 4.56
C ALA A 26 -47.51 1.44 5.76
N ILE A 27 -46.92 1.10 6.90
CA ILE A 27 -46.82 1.97 8.07
C ILE A 27 -45.34 2.32 8.20
N GLY A 28 -45.02 3.61 8.13
CA GLY A 28 -43.67 4.14 8.12
C GLY A 28 -43.37 4.97 9.35
N PHE A 29 -42.17 4.79 9.88
CA PHE A 29 -41.66 5.46 11.07
C PHE A 29 -40.36 6.19 10.74
N ARG A 30 -40.07 7.23 11.53
CA ARG A 30 -38.80 7.94 11.49
C ARG A 30 -38.09 7.76 12.83
N THR A 31 -36.81 7.39 12.77
CA THR A 31 -35.94 7.28 13.94
C THR A 31 -35.58 8.66 14.46
N LYS A 32 -35.00 8.76 15.67
CA LYS A 32 -34.55 10.05 16.23
C LYS A 32 -33.44 10.69 15.39
N SER A 33 -32.58 9.85 14.81
CA SER A 33 -31.53 10.17 13.82
C SER A 33 -32.07 10.56 12.44
N GLY A 34 -33.39 10.51 12.22
CA GLY A 34 -34.03 10.95 10.98
C GLY A 34 -34.14 9.89 9.88
N LYS A 35 -33.66 8.67 10.10
CA LYS A 35 -33.79 7.54 9.17
C LYS A 35 -35.22 7.03 9.12
N VAL A 36 -35.58 6.45 7.99
CA VAL A 36 -36.93 5.95 7.73
C VAL A 36 -36.90 4.43 7.73
N LEU A 37 -37.93 3.83 8.34
CA LEU A 37 -38.23 2.41 8.23
C LEU A 37 -39.73 2.23 8.00
N ALA A 38 -40.13 1.10 7.43
CA ALA A 38 -41.53 0.80 7.20
C ALA A 38 -41.84 -0.67 7.42
N ILE A 39 -43.06 -0.97 7.84
CA ILE A 39 -43.62 -2.31 8.01
C ILE A 39 -44.92 -2.42 7.24
N ARG A 40 -45.21 -3.61 6.70
CA ARG A 40 -46.49 -3.88 6.02
C ARG A 40 -47.48 -4.49 7.01
N PRO A 41 -48.62 -3.85 7.30
CA PRO A 41 -49.64 -4.41 8.18
C PRO A 41 -50.32 -5.64 7.56
N GLY A 42 -50.93 -6.47 8.40
CA GLY A 42 -51.73 -7.63 7.97
C GLY A 42 -50.94 -8.80 7.37
N GLN A 43 -49.62 -8.84 7.52
CA GLN A 43 -48.79 -9.97 7.10
C GLN A 43 -48.72 -11.07 8.18
N LYS A 44 -48.37 -12.29 7.77
CA LYS A 44 -48.16 -13.42 8.72
C LYS A 44 -46.89 -13.28 9.56
N SER A 45 -45.90 -12.52 9.08
CA SER A 45 -44.65 -12.25 9.79
C SER A 45 -44.25 -10.79 9.64
N ALA A 46 -43.64 -10.26 10.69
CA ALA A 46 -43.14 -8.89 10.73
C ALA A 46 -41.91 -8.75 9.83
N ARG A 47 -42.01 -7.85 8.85
CA ARG A 47 -40.95 -7.56 7.89
C ARG A 47 -40.80 -6.06 7.75
N ILE A 48 -39.59 -5.57 7.98
CA ILE A 48 -39.29 -4.15 8.03
C ILE A 48 -38.36 -3.79 6.88
N TRP A 49 -38.76 -2.83 6.05
CA TRP A 49 -37.87 -2.10 5.15
C TRP A 49 -37.15 -1.04 5.97
N HIS A 50 -35.85 -0.89 5.76
CA HIS A 50 -35.09 0.17 6.39
C HIS A 50 -34.08 0.73 5.38
N GLN A 51 -33.69 1.99 5.56
CA GLN A 51 -32.60 2.57 4.80
C GLN A 51 -31.28 1.86 5.13
N PRO A 52 -30.27 1.91 4.24
CA PRO A 52 -28.92 1.47 4.56
C PRO A 52 -28.41 2.09 5.88
N PRO A 53 -27.53 1.41 6.62
CA PRO A 53 -26.83 0.16 6.28
C PRO A 53 -27.70 -1.11 6.38
N VAL A 54 -27.24 -2.24 5.82
CA VAL A 54 -27.88 -3.57 6.01
C VAL A 54 -27.64 -4.02 7.46
N ALA A 55 -28.66 -4.59 8.11
CA ALA A 55 -28.53 -5.07 9.47
C ALA A 55 -27.46 -6.18 9.58
N PRO A 56 -26.54 -6.11 10.56
CA PRO A 56 -25.61 -7.20 10.83
C PRO A 56 -26.36 -8.41 11.39
N ALA A 57 -25.64 -9.49 11.73
CA ALA A 57 -26.24 -10.66 12.36
C ALA A 57 -26.73 -10.33 13.78
N ILE A 58 -27.97 -9.85 13.90
CA ILE A 58 -28.61 -9.55 15.18
C ILE A 58 -29.50 -10.74 15.56
N ARG A 59 -29.33 -11.25 16.78
CA ARG A 59 -30.15 -12.37 17.29
C ARG A 59 -31.63 -11.99 17.27
N GLY A 60 -32.45 -12.86 16.68
CA GLY A 60 -33.91 -12.67 16.65
C GLY A 60 -34.43 -11.82 15.47
N ILE A 61 -33.56 -11.48 14.52
CA ILE A 61 -33.94 -10.99 13.18
C ILE A 61 -33.19 -11.78 12.10
N SER A 62 -33.70 -11.75 10.88
CA SER A 62 -33.02 -12.32 9.71
C SER A 62 -33.10 -11.38 8.51
N ASN A 63 -31.98 -11.18 7.81
CA ASN A 63 -31.99 -10.43 6.55
C ASN A 63 -32.75 -11.21 5.49
N ILE A 64 -33.64 -10.54 4.77
CA ILE A 64 -34.49 -11.14 3.75
C ILE A 64 -34.38 -10.36 2.44
N ASP A 65 -34.74 -11.03 1.34
CA ASP A 65 -34.67 -10.41 0.02
C ASP A 65 -35.45 -9.09 -0.04
N PRO A 66 -34.91 -8.07 -0.74
CA PRO A 66 -35.60 -6.83 -1.02
C PRO A 66 -36.94 -7.08 -1.72
N ALA A 67 -37.94 -6.25 -1.44
CA ALA A 67 -39.20 -6.27 -2.19
C ALA A 67 -39.70 -4.86 -2.46
N MET A 68 -40.33 -4.68 -3.62
CA MET A 68 -40.95 -3.42 -4.00
C MET A 68 -42.35 -3.30 -3.41
N ASN A 69 -42.75 -2.08 -3.08
CA ASN A 69 -44.11 -1.76 -2.68
C ASN A 69 -44.45 -0.33 -3.14
N HIS A 70 -45.50 -0.18 -3.94
CA HIS A 70 -45.90 1.11 -4.50
C HIS A 70 -46.30 2.13 -3.42
N ASP A 71 -46.66 1.69 -2.21
CA ASP A 71 -47.01 2.55 -1.08
C ASP A 71 -45.77 3.15 -0.36
N LEU A 72 -44.57 2.66 -0.66
CA LEU A 72 -43.30 3.26 -0.24
C LEU A 72 -42.99 4.48 -1.13
N ASN A 73 -43.77 5.54 -0.96
CA ASN A 73 -43.68 6.78 -1.73
C ASN A 73 -43.78 8.00 -0.81
N GLY A 74 -43.53 9.20 -1.35
CA GLY A 74 -43.48 10.44 -0.57
C GLY A 74 -42.38 10.36 0.50
N GLU A 75 -42.76 10.49 1.77
CA GLU A 75 -41.83 10.40 2.91
C GLU A 75 -41.13 9.04 3.05
N LEU A 76 -41.68 7.98 2.44
CA LEU A 76 -41.08 6.64 2.42
C LEU A 76 -40.36 6.32 1.10
N SER A 77 -40.21 7.29 0.18
CA SER A 77 -39.61 7.07 -1.14
C SER A 77 -38.18 6.52 -1.09
N ALA A 78 -37.43 6.83 -0.03
CA ALA A 78 -36.10 6.27 0.22
C ALA A 78 -36.10 4.74 0.34
N LEU A 79 -37.24 4.13 0.70
CA LEU A 79 -37.41 2.68 0.85
C LEU A 79 -37.87 1.98 -0.43
N ASN A 80 -37.98 2.71 -1.55
CA ASN A 80 -38.49 2.18 -2.82
C ASN A 80 -37.48 2.25 -3.98
N GLN A 81 -36.19 2.39 -3.66
CA GLN A 81 -35.09 2.50 -4.63
C GLN A 81 -34.69 1.15 -5.28
N GLY A 82 -35.63 0.23 -5.47
CA GLY A 82 -35.42 -1.05 -6.16
C GLY A 82 -34.74 -2.15 -5.31
N ARG A 83 -33.89 -2.98 -5.94
CA ARG A 83 -33.27 -4.18 -5.33
C ARG A 83 -32.19 -3.89 -4.29
N GLY A 84 -31.93 -2.62 -3.95
CA GLY A 84 -30.87 -2.22 -3.02
C GLY A 84 -31.35 -1.89 -1.60
N VAL A 85 -32.66 -1.88 -1.33
CA VAL A 85 -33.21 -1.51 -0.02
C VAL A 85 -33.17 -2.71 0.93
N PRO A 86 -32.43 -2.61 2.05
CA PRO A 86 -32.38 -3.66 3.05
C PRO A 86 -33.76 -3.99 3.64
N ARG A 87 -33.95 -5.26 3.97
CA ARG A 87 -35.19 -5.72 4.59
C ARG A 87 -34.88 -6.83 5.59
N VAL A 88 -35.51 -6.75 6.76
CA VAL A 88 -35.34 -7.72 7.84
C VAL A 88 -36.67 -8.36 8.21
N ALA A 89 -36.66 -9.66 8.51
CA ALA A 89 -37.74 -10.33 9.20
C ALA A 89 -37.47 -10.28 10.72
N ILE A 90 -38.49 -9.92 11.48
CA ILE A 90 -38.44 -9.86 12.95
C ILE A 90 -39.03 -11.15 13.49
N GLU A 91 -38.22 -11.91 14.22
CA GLU A 91 -38.60 -13.23 14.73
C GLU A 91 -39.00 -13.17 16.21
N THR A 92 -38.43 -12.22 16.96
CA THR A 92 -38.65 -12.06 18.41
C THR A 92 -38.74 -10.59 18.81
N GLN A 93 -39.40 -10.32 19.95
CA GLN A 93 -39.46 -8.98 20.55
C GLN A 93 -38.07 -8.43 20.90
N GLU A 94 -37.20 -9.27 21.46
CA GLU A 94 -35.80 -8.92 21.76
C GLU A 94 -35.04 -8.53 20.48
N GLY A 95 -35.26 -9.29 19.39
CA GLY A 95 -34.69 -8.97 18.08
C GLY A 95 -35.13 -7.62 17.53
N LEU A 96 -36.40 -7.23 17.71
CA LEU A 96 -36.89 -5.92 17.31
C LEU A 96 -36.19 -4.79 18.09
N LEU A 97 -36.09 -4.93 19.41
CA LEU A 97 -35.45 -3.92 20.27
C LEU A 97 -33.96 -3.78 19.94
N ASN A 98 -33.26 -4.90 19.75
CA ASN A 98 -31.86 -4.91 19.35
C ASN A 98 -31.66 -4.28 17.97
N PHE A 99 -32.55 -4.57 17.02
CA PHE A 99 -32.55 -3.96 15.69
C PHE A 99 -32.75 -2.45 15.76
N LEU A 100 -33.74 -1.96 16.52
CA LEU A 100 -34.00 -0.52 16.66
C LEU A 100 -32.83 0.20 17.34
N ASN A 101 -32.27 -0.41 18.38
CA ASN A 101 -31.11 0.15 19.08
C ASN A 101 -29.89 0.26 18.14
N TRP A 102 -29.57 -0.81 17.40
CA TRP A 102 -28.52 -0.76 16.39
C TRP A 102 -28.82 0.28 15.31
N TYR A 103 -30.05 0.29 14.78
CA TYR A 103 -30.41 1.12 13.64
C TYR A 103 -30.37 2.61 13.98
N GLU A 104 -30.79 2.99 15.19
CA GLU A 104 -30.69 4.35 15.71
C GLU A 104 -29.24 4.84 15.80
N HIS A 105 -28.32 3.99 16.24
CA HIS A 105 -26.92 4.34 16.45
C HIS A 105 -26.02 4.00 15.25
N SER A 106 -26.56 3.45 14.16
CA SER A 106 -25.80 3.00 12.99
C SER A 106 -25.13 4.12 12.17
N GLU A 107 -25.35 5.39 12.51
CA GLU A 107 -24.56 6.55 11.99
C GLU A 107 -23.70 7.23 13.06
N GLU A 108 -23.95 7.00 14.35
CA GLU A 108 -23.15 7.55 15.48
C GLU A 108 -22.14 6.54 16.05
N THR A 109 -21.99 5.37 15.41
CA THR A 109 -21.06 4.33 15.85
C THR A 109 -19.90 4.18 14.88
N ASP A 110 -19.10 5.25 14.85
CA ASP A 110 -17.67 5.23 14.56
C ASP A 110 -16.87 4.52 15.68
N THR A 111 -17.52 4.02 16.74
CA THR A 111 -16.94 3.15 17.76
C THR A 111 -18.00 2.22 18.35
N TYR A 112 -18.37 1.15 17.65
CA TYR A 112 -18.72 -0.10 18.33
C TYR A 112 -17.65 -1.12 17.97
N GLN A 113 -16.69 -1.25 18.89
CA GLN A 113 -15.97 -2.51 19.06
C GLN A 113 -17.05 -3.57 19.32
N ALA A 114 -17.42 -4.32 18.28
CA ALA A 114 -17.60 -5.73 18.54
C ALA A 114 -16.22 -6.20 19.00
N GLU A 115 -16.09 -6.56 20.27
CA GLU A 115 -15.02 -7.44 20.73
C GLU A 115 -15.21 -8.81 20.05
N THR A 116 -15.03 -8.87 18.73
CA THR A 116 -14.24 -9.95 18.17
C THR A 116 -12.82 -9.48 18.39
N GLU A 117 -12.31 -9.74 19.60
CA GLU A 117 -10.91 -9.59 19.93
C GLU A 117 -10.13 -10.23 18.77
N ILE A 118 -9.52 -9.42 17.91
CA ILE A 118 -8.74 -9.92 16.79
C ILE A 118 -7.71 -10.80 17.44
N ASN A 119 -7.77 -12.11 17.19
CA ASN A 119 -6.90 -13.05 17.88
C ASN A 119 -5.50 -13.03 17.24
N PHE A 120 -4.88 -11.85 17.28
CA PHE A 120 -3.61 -11.58 16.63
C PHE A 120 -2.51 -12.39 17.29
N GLY A 121 -2.51 -12.51 18.63
CA GLY A 121 -1.56 -13.36 19.35
C GLY A 121 -1.58 -14.82 18.86
N SER A 122 -2.76 -15.42 18.72
CA SER A 122 -2.90 -16.78 18.14
C SER A 122 -2.48 -16.81 16.68
N THR A 123 -2.86 -15.79 15.90
CA THR A 123 -2.51 -15.69 14.48
C THR A 123 -0.99 -15.62 14.27
N PHE A 124 -0.30 -14.80 15.06
CA PHE A 124 1.15 -14.65 15.03
C PHE A 124 1.84 -15.94 15.49
N GLY A 125 1.38 -16.55 16.59
CA GLY A 125 1.90 -17.83 17.06
C GLY A 125 1.73 -18.95 16.02
N HIS A 126 0.57 -19.02 15.37
CA HIS A 126 0.31 -19.99 14.30
C HIS A 126 1.18 -19.72 13.07
N LEU A 127 1.41 -18.46 12.68
CA LEU A 127 2.35 -18.15 11.61
C LEU A 127 3.76 -18.67 11.93
N GLN A 128 4.26 -18.45 13.15
CA GLN A 128 5.58 -18.96 13.56
C GLN A 128 5.64 -20.48 13.48
N GLU A 129 4.58 -21.18 13.90
CA GLU A 129 4.48 -22.64 13.78
C GLU A 129 4.48 -23.10 12.33
N LEU A 130 3.72 -22.44 11.44
CA LEU A 130 3.70 -22.77 10.01
C LEU A 130 5.08 -22.58 9.36
N LEU A 131 5.80 -21.50 9.72
CA LEU A 131 7.17 -21.26 9.28
C LEU A 131 8.11 -22.36 9.78
N HIS A 132 8.00 -22.74 11.06
CA HIS A 132 8.80 -23.81 11.65
C HIS A 132 8.57 -25.15 10.93
N ARG A 133 7.31 -25.53 10.70
CA ARG A 133 6.94 -26.76 9.98
C ARG A 133 7.44 -26.78 8.53
N ARG A 134 7.52 -25.61 7.90
CA ARG A 134 8.12 -25.44 6.57
C ARG A 134 9.65 -25.44 6.58
N SER A 135 10.29 -25.55 7.75
CA SER A 135 11.74 -25.36 7.91
C SER A 135 12.23 -23.98 7.44
N ALA A 136 11.38 -22.96 7.54
CA ALA A 136 11.74 -21.56 7.30
C ALA A 136 12.19 -20.88 8.61
N PRO A 137 13.08 -19.87 8.56
CA PRO A 137 13.40 -19.05 9.73
C PRO A 137 12.15 -18.42 10.33
N PRO A 138 12.12 -18.20 11.66
CA PRO A 138 11.01 -17.51 12.31
C PRO A 138 10.86 -16.09 11.76
N PHE A 139 9.64 -15.56 11.78
CA PHE A 139 9.38 -14.20 11.37
C PHE A 139 9.89 -13.22 12.43
N THR A 140 10.87 -12.40 12.06
CA THR A 140 11.48 -11.34 12.87
C THR A 140 11.24 -9.95 12.27
N GLY A 141 10.88 -9.88 10.99
CA GLY A 141 10.66 -8.65 10.25
C GLY A 141 10.38 -8.89 8.77
N PHE A 142 10.18 -7.82 8.01
CA PHE A 142 9.80 -7.88 6.58
C PHE A 142 10.98 -7.92 5.62
N ASP A 143 12.18 -7.74 6.15
CA ASP A 143 13.39 -7.51 5.40
C ASP A 143 14.21 -8.79 5.17
N GLU A 144 13.80 -9.92 5.74
CA GLU A 144 14.47 -11.22 5.61
C GLU A 144 13.46 -12.39 5.63
N GLY A 145 13.97 -13.61 5.40
CA GLY A 145 13.18 -14.83 5.46
C GLY A 145 12.13 -14.96 4.35
N LEU A 146 11.13 -15.82 4.63
CA LEU A 146 10.11 -16.20 3.65
C LEU A 146 9.29 -15.00 3.16
N ILE A 147 8.93 -14.09 4.05
CA ILE A 147 8.13 -12.92 3.72
C ILE A 147 8.87 -11.96 2.78
N ALA A 148 10.16 -11.73 3.00
CA ALA A 148 10.97 -10.92 2.12
C ALA A 148 11.09 -11.55 0.73
N ALA A 149 11.32 -12.86 0.67
CA ALA A 149 11.43 -13.61 -0.58
C ALA A 149 10.13 -13.55 -1.40
N TRP A 150 8.97 -13.62 -0.75
CA TRP A 150 7.68 -13.68 -1.41
C TRP A 150 7.08 -12.31 -1.70
N GLU A 151 7.27 -11.31 -0.84
CA GLU A 151 6.46 -10.09 -0.86
C GLU A 151 7.23 -8.79 -1.13
N ASN A 152 8.57 -8.79 -1.07
CA ASN A 152 9.38 -7.58 -1.37
C ASN A 152 9.28 -7.13 -2.83
N TYR A 153 8.63 -7.89 -3.71
CA TYR A 153 8.38 -7.45 -5.09
C TYR A 153 7.34 -6.34 -5.19
N LYS A 154 6.38 -6.20 -4.27
CA LYS A 154 5.27 -5.24 -4.41
C LYS A 154 5.70 -3.77 -4.54
N PRO A 155 6.62 -3.23 -3.70
CA PRO A 155 7.07 -1.84 -3.87
C PRO A 155 7.81 -1.63 -5.20
N ARG A 156 8.61 -2.62 -5.61
CA ARG A 156 9.36 -2.61 -6.87
C ARG A 156 8.42 -2.66 -8.08
N LEU A 157 7.42 -3.51 -8.02
CA LEU A 157 6.35 -3.61 -9.00
C LEU A 157 5.60 -2.29 -9.12
N ARG A 158 5.24 -1.67 -7.99
CA ARG A 158 4.57 -0.37 -7.96
C ARG A 158 5.41 0.72 -8.61
N LYS A 159 6.72 0.79 -8.29
CA LYS A 159 7.63 1.77 -8.90
C LYS A 159 7.61 1.66 -10.43
N LEU A 160 7.82 0.45 -10.96
CA LEU A 160 7.78 0.21 -12.41
C LEU A 160 6.39 0.48 -13.02
N ALA A 161 5.31 0.13 -12.30
CA ALA A 161 3.95 0.40 -12.74
C ALA A 161 3.69 1.91 -12.86
N LEU A 162 4.16 2.71 -11.89
CA LEU A 162 4.04 4.17 -11.93
C LEU A 162 4.86 4.80 -13.05
N GLU A 163 6.07 4.29 -13.32
CA GLU A 163 6.87 4.72 -14.48
C GLU A 163 6.09 4.48 -15.79
N ARG A 164 5.49 3.31 -15.97
CA ARG A 164 4.68 3.00 -17.16
C ARG A 164 3.36 3.76 -17.23
N LEU A 165 2.75 3.98 -16.07
CA LEU A 165 1.51 4.74 -15.94
C LEU A 165 1.74 6.21 -16.34
N SER A 166 2.87 6.80 -15.92
CA SER A 166 3.26 8.18 -16.24
C SER A 166 2.12 9.18 -16.04
N SER A 167 1.32 9.04 -14.97
CA SER A 167 0.10 9.82 -14.80
C SER A 167 0.32 11.33 -14.72
N SER A 168 1.49 11.76 -14.26
CA SER A 168 1.90 13.17 -14.20
C SER A 168 2.06 13.83 -15.57
N THR A 169 2.15 13.05 -16.66
CA THR A 169 2.29 13.59 -18.02
C THR A 169 0.95 13.74 -18.74
N TRP A 170 -0.14 13.24 -18.16
CA TRP A 170 -1.45 13.25 -18.81
C TRP A 170 -2.04 14.66 -18.84
N ARG A 171 -2.77 14.96 -19.92
CA ARG A 171 -3.49 16.22 -20.11
C ARG A 171 -4.96 15.93 -20.31
N GLU A 172 -5.80 16.87 -19.87
CA GLU A 172 -7.26 16.73 -19.98
C GLU A 172 -7.73 16.60 -21.43
N GLU A 173 -7.03 17.22 -22.38
CA GLU A 173 -7.26 17.13 -23.82
C GLU A 173 -7.07 15.70 -24.38
N GLN A 174 -6.31 14.85 -23.69
CA GLN A 174 -6.08 13.47 -24.10
C GLN A 174 -7.25 12.54 -23.72
N ILE A 175 -8.24 13.01 -22.97
CA ILE A 175 -9.39 12.19 -22.60
C ILE A 175 -10.24 11.90 -23.84
N GLY A 176 -10.44 10.62 -24.11
CA GLY A 176 -11.08 10.10 -25.31
C GLY A 176 -10.10 9.70 -26.42
N SER A 177 -8.78 9.93 -26.27
CA SER A 177 -7.76 9.54 -27.26
C SER A 177 -7.42 8.05 -27.22
N GLY A 178 -7.46 7.44 -26.04
CA GLY A 178 -6.95 6.08 -25.79
C GLY A 178 -5.55 6.04 -25.18
N ASP A 179 -4.84 7.16 -25.10
CA ASP A 179 -3.48 7.23 -24.54
C ASP A 179 -3.47 6.87 -23.05
N ILE A 180 -4.43 7.37 -22.27
CA ILE A 180 -4.54 7.08 -20.83
C ILE A 180 -4.81 5.58 -20.63
N LEU A 181 -5.70 4.99 -21.44
CA LEU A 181 -5.93 3.53 -21.38
C LEU A 181 -4.66 2.75 -21.72
N ASN A 182 -3.88 3.19 -22.72
CA ASN A 182 -2.63 2.51 -23.10
C ASN A 182 -1.61 2.53 -21.94
N HIS A 183 -1.45 3.67 -21.26
CA HIS A 183 -0.60 3.79 -20.07
C HIS A 183 -1.07 2.90 -18.92
N VAL A 184 -2.38 2.88 -18.64
CA VAL A 184 -2.95 2.02 -17.60
C VAL A 184 -2.75 0.54 -17.93
N VAL A 185 -2.99 0.12 -19.17
CA VAL A 185 -2.71 -1.26 -19.60
C VAL A 185 -1.23 -1.59 -19.45
N ALA A 186 -0.31 -0.69 -19.84
CA ALA A 186 1.13 -0.90 -19.68
C ALA A 186 1.56 -1.05 -18.20
N SER A 187 0.90 -0.33 -17.29
CA SER A 187 1.12 -0.44 -15.84
C SER A 187 0.58 -1.75 -15.24
N ILE A 188 -0.40 -2.39 -15.90
CA ILE A 188 -1.00 -3.65 -15.46
C ILE A 188 -0.24 -4.84 -16.04
N GLU A 189 0.01 -4.83 -17.35
CA GLU A 189 0.66 -5.92 -18.11
C GLU A 189 2.19 -5.87 -17.95
N ILE A 190 2.65 -6.03 -16.71
CA ILE A 190 4.07 -6.16 -16.38
C ILE A 190 4.43 -7.63 -16.37
N GLN A 191 5.21 -8.03 -17.37
CA GLN A 191 5.84 -9.34 -17.45
C GLN A 191 7.33 -9.12 -17.67
N ALA A 192 8.16 -9.77 -16.86
CA ALA A 192 9.59 -9.77 -17.11
C ALA A 192 9.91 -10.60 -18.36
N SER A 193 10.57 -9.99 -19.33
CA SER A 193 11.22 -10.73 -20.43
C SER A 193 12.49 -11.40 -19.91
N HIS A 194 13.27 -10.67 -19.08
CA HIS A 194 14.44 -11.14 -18.32
C HIS A 194 14.39 -10.54 -16.90
N GLY A 195 14.39 -11.37 -15.85
CA GLY A 195 14.20 -10.98 -14.44
C GLY A 195 12.96 -11.64 -13.79
N ASN A 196 12.71 -11.36 -12.49
CA ASN A 196 11.65 -12.01 -11.69
C ASN A 196 10.43 -11.11 -11.39
N LEU A 197 10.25 -9.99 -12.09
CA LEU A 197 9.20 -9.01 -11.75
C LEU A 197 8.01 -9.11 -12.70
N THR A 198 6.96 -9.79 -12.26
CA THR A 198 5.67 -9.93 -12.95
C THR A 198 4.56 -9.37 -12.07
N ASN A 199 3.56 -8.70 -12.67
CA ASN A 199 2.40 -8.25 -11.91
C ASN A 199 1.50 -9.46 -11.59
N ASN A 200 1.52 -9.89 -10.34
CA ASN A 200 0.67 -10.96 -9.80
C ASN A 200 -0.47 -10.42 -8.92
N LEU A 201 -0.60 -9.10 -8.79
CA LEU A 201 -1.66 -8.47 -7.97
C LEU A 201 -3.00 -8.40 -8.70
N VAL A 202 -2.98 -8.55 -10.03
CA VAL A 202 -4.15 -8.48 -10.91
C VAL A 202 -4.06 -9.61 -11.92
N PHE A 203 -5.17 -10.31 -12.18
CA PHE A 203 -5.19 -11.38 -13.17
C PHE A 203 -5.34 -10.81 -14.60
N TRP A 204 -4.22 -10.53 -15.27
CA TRP A 204 -4.22 -9.85 -16.57
C TRP A 204 -3.88 -10.76 -17.76
N GLN A 205 -3.25 -11.91 -17.52
CA GLN A 205 -2.79 -12.82 -18.57
C GLN A 205 -3.96 -13.47 -19.33
N ASN A 206 -3.77 -13.69 -20.64
CA ASN A 206 -4.80 -14.31 -21.47
C ASN A 206 -4.92 -15.83 -21.35
N ARG A 207 -4.42 -16.44 -20.26
CA ARG A 207 -4.31 -17.90 -20.14
C ARG A 207 -5.68 -18.60 -20.17
N PHE A 208 -6.71 -17.96 -19.61
CA PHE A 208 -8.08 -18.48 -19.56
C PHE A 208 -9.04 -17.67 -20.45
N GLY A 209 -8.50 -16.95 -21.44
CA GLY A 209 -9.28 -16.14 -22.38
C GLY A 209 -9.62 -14.74 -21.87
N HIS A 210 -10.07 -13.90 -22.81
CA HIS A 210 -10.27 -12.46 -22.60
C HIS A 210 -11.28 -12.13 -21.48
N ALA A 211 -12.32 -12.95 -21.33
CA ALA A 211 -13.37 -12.75 -20.33
C ALA A 211 -12.87 -12.82 -18.88
N ASN A 212 -11.78 -13.54 -18.63
CA ASN A 212 -11.25 -13.78 -17.30
C ASN A 212 -10.26 -12.72 -16.83
N ARG A 213 -9.81 -11.83 -17.72
CA ARG A 213 -8.88 -10.76 -17.35
C ARG A 213 -9.57 -9.74 -16.45
N ASP A 214 -8.92 -9.33 -15.38
CA ASP A 214 -9.48 -8.33 -14.45
C ASP A 214 -9.64 -6.96 -15.13
N HIS A 215 -8.70 -6.57 -15.98
CA HIS A 215 -8.74 -5.32 -16.75
C HIS A 215 -9.47 -5.41 -18.08
N LYS A 216 -10.31 -6.44 -18.28
CA LYS A 216 -11.10 -6.63 -19.50
C LYS A 216 -11.87 -5.37 -19.91
N ALA A 217 -12.55 -4.71 -18.97
CA ALA A 217 -13.34 -3.51 -19.27
C ALA A 217 -12.49 -2.35 -19.83
N ILE A 218 -11.23 -2.24 -19.39
CA ILE A 218 -10.26 -1.26 -19.92
C ILE A 218 -9.88 -1.62 -21.36
N LEU A 219 -9.68 -2.90 -21.66
CA LEU A 219 -9.39 -3.37 -23.01
C LEU A 219 -10.58 -3.16 -23.96
N GLU A 220 -11.80 -3.50 -23.53
CA GLU A 220 -13.04 -3.28 -24.30
C GLU A 220 -13.29 -1.79 -24.56
N ALA A 221 -12.99 -0.92 -23.59
CA ALA A 221 -13.12 0.52 -23.75
C ALA A 221 -12.23 1.08 -24.87
N ARG A 222 -11.13 0.42 -25.28
CA ARG A 222 -10.30 0.89 -26.40
C ARG A 222 -11.05 0.89 -27.74
N GLY A 223 -12.03 0.00 -27.90
CA GLY A 223 -12.81 -0.17 -29.13
C GLY A 223 -14.10 0.65 -29.20
N ASP A 224 -14.52 1.27 -28.10
CA ASP A 224 -15.77 2.03 -27.99
C ASP A 224 -15.49 3.46 -27.55
N VAL A 225 -15.82 4.44 -28.40
CA VAL A 225 -15.51 5.86 -28.16
C VAL A 225 -16.16 6.40 -26.88
N LYS A 226 -17.40 6.01 -26.58
CA LYS A 226 -18.11 6.49 -25.39
C LYS A 226 -17.54 5.86 -24.13
N LEU A 227 -17.30 4.55 -24.14
CA LEU A 227 -16.69 3.85 -23.02
C LEU A 227 -15.26 4.31 -22.79
N ARG A 228 -14.47 4.54 -23.85
CA ARG A 228 -13.13 5.11 -23.79
C ARG A 228 -13.12 6.42 -23.04
N HIS A 229 -13.94 7.38 -23.49
CA HIS A 229 -13.99 8.70 -22.88
C HIS A 229 -14.44 8.63 -21.41
N LYS A 230 -15.47 7.81 -21.09
CA LYS A 230 -15.93 7.62 -19.71
C LYS A 230 -14.82 7.02 -18.84
N MET A 231 -14.14 5.98 -19.31
CA MET A 231 -13.10 5.29 -18.56
C MET A 231 -11.85 6.18 -18.36
N GLU A 232 -11.39 6.87 -19.40
CA GLU A 232 -10.24 7.78 -19.31
C GLU A 232 -10.52 8.95 -18.38
N ARG A 233 -11.75 9.49 -18.36
CA ARG A 233 -12.15 10.52 -17.39
C ARG A 233 -12.00 10.02 -15.95
N LEU A 234 -12.54 8.85 -15.63
CA LEU A 234 -12.46 8.27 -14.28
C LEU A 234 -11.01 8.02 -13.84
N LEU A 235 -10.17 7.51 -14.74
CA LEU A 235 -8.75 7.26 -14.49
C LEU A 235 -7.98 8.57 -14.31
N PHE A 236 -8.25 9.57 -15.14
CA PHE A 236 -7.63 10.88 -15.04
C PHE A 236 -7.96 11.53 -13.69
N ASP A 237 -9.24 11.53 -13.29
CA ASP A 237 -9.70 12.11 -12.04
C ASP A 237 -9.12 11.39 -10.80
N LEU A 238 -8.91 10.06 -10.88
CA LEU A 238 -8.28 9.27 -9.82
C LEU A 238 -6.84 9.73 -9.55
N PHE A 239 -6.03 9.85 -10.60
CA PHE A 239 -4.59 10.12 -10.48
C PHE A 239 -4.26 11.62 -10.40
N HIS A 240 -5.19 12.52 -10.75
CA HIS A 240 -5.05 13.97 -10.56
C HIS A 240 -5.84 14.51 -9.37
N GLU A 241 -6.47 13.64 -8.57
CA GLU A 241 -7.19 13.98 -7.34
C GLU A 241 -8.32 15.01 -7.54
N ARG A 242 -9.01 14.92 -8.68
CA ARG A 242 -10.04 15.90 -9.05
C ARG A 242 -11.43 15.59 -8.52
N ALA A 243 -11.62 14.43 -7.86
CA ALA A 243 -12.88 14.04 -7.25
C ALA A 243 -12.68 13.19 -6.00
N GLU A 244 -13.74 13.09 -5.21
CA GLU A 244 -13.78 12.27 -3.99
C GLU A 244 -13.49 10.81 -4.29
N ALA A 245 -12.55 10.24 -3.53
CA ALA A 245 -12.00 8.91 -3.77
C ALA A 245 -13.09 7.82 -3.80
N GLY A 246 -14.08 7.90 -2.91
CA GLY A 246 -15.20 6.95 -2.88
C GLY A 246 -16.14 7.06 -4.07
N ALA A 247 -16.39 8.28 -4.57
CA ALA A 247 -17.22 8.48 -5.75
C ALA A 247 -16.54 7.91 -7.00
N ILE A 248 -15.22 8.14 -7.15
CA ILE A 248 -14.42 7.55 -8.22
C ILE A 248 -14.41 6.02 -8.10
N PHE A 249 -14.25 5.49 -6.89
CA PHE A 249 -14.25 4.04 -6.65
C PHE A 249 -15.56 3.40 -7.13
N GLU A 250 -16.71 3.93 -6.73
CA GLU A 250 -18.02 3.37 -7.13
C GLU A 250 -18.26 3.50 -8.65
N ALA A 251 -17.85 4.60 -9.25
CA ALA A 251 -17.94 4.78 -10.70
C ALA A 251 -17.04 3.82 -11.47
N LEU A 252 -15.82 3.57 -10.99
CA LEU A 252 -14.94 2.53 -11.54
C LEU A 252 -15.52 1.13 -11.30
N ALA A 253 -16.13 0.87 -10.14
CA ALA A 253 -16.79 -0.39 -9.84
C ALA A 253 -17.93 -0.68 -10.82
N GLU A 254 -18.77 0.32 -11.12
CA GLU A 254 -19.79 0.17 -12.17
C GLU A 254 -19.16 -0.08 -13.55
N ALA A 255 -18.19 0.75 -13.94
CA ALA A 255 -17.57 0.70 -15.28
C ALA A 255 -16.79 -0.60 -15.54
N THR A 256 -16.29 -1.24 -14.49
CA THR A 256 -15.47 -2.46 -14.59
C THR A 256 -16.23 -3.72 -14.21
N GLN A 257 -17.55 -3.66 -14.00
CA GLN A 257 -18.36 -4.79 -13.53
C GLN A 257 -17.88 -5.34 -12.17
N ARG A 258 -17.53 -4.43 -11.26
CA ARG A 258 -17.11 -4.69 -9.88
C ARG A 258 -15.87 -5.59 -9.79
N LYS A 259 -14.90 -5.36 -10.68
CA LYS A 259 -13.59 -6.06 -10.65
C LYS A 259 -12.74 -5.51 -9.52
N TYR A 260 -13.02 -6.01 -8.32
CA TYR A 260 -12.42 -5.53 -7.08
C TYR A 260 -10.87 -5.53 -7.10
N PRO A 261 -10.16 -6.60 -7.53
CA PRO A 261 -8.71 -6.60 -7.57
C PRO A 261 -8.12 -5.50 -8.47
N LEU A 262 -8.77 -5.23 -9.62
CA LEU A 262 -8.36 -4.16 -10.53
C LEU A 262 -8.46 -2.79 -9.86
N ILE A 263 -9.61 -2.49 -9.23
CA ILE A 263 -9.86 -1.18 -8.63
C ILE A 263 -8.92 -0.96 -7.45
N ALA A 264 -8.78 -1.97 -6.58
CA ALA A 264 -7.84 -1.92 -5.46
C ALA A 264 -6.38 -1.75 -5.93
N TYR A 265 -5.98 -2.38 -7.04
CA TYR A 265 -4.67 -2.16 -7.64
C TYR A 265 -4.46 -0.72 -8.11
N LEU A 266 -5.45 -0.11 -8.78
CA LEU A 266 -5.36 1.29 -9.21
C LEU A 266 -5.22 2.25 -8.01
N PHE A 267 -5.94 1.99 -6.92
CA PHE A 267 -5.83 2.76 -5.68
C PHE A 267 -4.49 2.53 -4.96
N PHE A 268 -3.96 1.31 -4.99
CA PHE A 268 -2.60 1.01 -4.53
C PHE A 268 -1.53 1.76 -5.33
N LEU A 269 -1.70 1.88 -6.66
CA LEU A 269 -0.83 2.73 -7.48
C LEU A 269 -0.96 4.20 -7.06
N LYS A 270 -2.18 4.70 -6.82
CA LYS A 270 -2.41 6.06 -6.35
C LYS A 270 -1.66 6.36 -5.05
N ASP A 271 -1.89 5.56 -4.00
CA ASP A 271 -1.27 5.78 -2.69
C ASP A 271 -1.10 4.48 -1.89
N MET A 272 0.12 3.95 -1.88
CA MET A 272 0.49 2.76 -1.12
C MET A 272 0.52 2.99 0.41
N GLY A 273 0.49 4.23 0.87
CA GLY A 273 0.33 4.54 2.30
C GLY A 273 -1.09 4.36 2.81
N ARG A 274 -2.09 4.37 1.92
CA ARG A 274 -3.52 4.37 2.27
C ARG A 274 -4.32 3.21 1.70
N TYR A 275 -3.88 2.66 0.57
CA TYR A 275 -4.68 1.72 -0.21
C TYR A 275 -3.86 0.50 -0.62
N MET A 276 -4.38 -0.68 -0.32
CA MET A 276 -3.73 -1.95 -0.61
C MET A 276 -4.44 -2.75 -1.70
N PRO A 277 -3.72 -3.59 -2.46
CA PRO A 277 -4.34 -4.56 -3.37
C PRO A 277 -5.22 -5.54 -2.58
N ILE A 278 -6.16 -6.19 -3.27
CA ILE A 278 -7.04 -7.18 -2.64
C ILE A 278 -7.24 -8.38 -3.56
N GLN A 279 -7.07 -9.58 -3.01
CA GLN A 279 -7.54 -10.83 -3.61
C GLN A 279 -8.61 -11.44 -2.70
N PRO A 280 -9.90 -11.29 -3.04
CA PRO A 280 -10.98 -11.57 -2.08
C PRO A 280 -10.99 -12.96 -1.47
N THR A 281 -10.77 -14.00 -2.28
CA THR A 281 -10.77 -15.39 -1.81
C THR A 281 -9.62 -15.72 -0.86
N GLY A 282 -8.48 -15.05 -1.03
CA GLY A 282 -7.32 -15.23 -0.15
C GLY A 282 -7.52 -14.55 1.19
N PHE A 283 -7.95 -13.28 1.16
CA PHE A 283 -8.15 -12.50 2.39
C PHE A 283 -9.33 -12.97 3.23
N ASP A 284 -10.46 -13.36 2.61
CA ASP A 284 -11.62 -13.88 3.37
C ASP A 284 -11.27 -15.14 4.17
N ARG A 285 -10.36 -15.97 3.65
CA ARG A 285 -9.85 -17.14 4.38
C ARG A 285 -9.05 -16.72 5.61
N VAL A 286 -8.15 -15.76 5.44
CA VAL A 286 -7.31 -15.24 6.54
C VAL A 286 -8.18 -14.59 7.61
N PHE A 287 -9.14 -13.75 7.21
CA PHE A 287 -10.08 -13.11 8.14
C PHE A 287 -10.91 -14.12 8.92
N CYS A 288 -11.40 -15.17 8.26
CA CYS A 288 -12.09 -16.26 8.94
C CYS A 288 -11.22 -16.91 10.03
N GLN A 289 -9.94 -17.17 9.76
CA GLN A 289 -9.00 -17.73 10.75
C GLN A 289 -8.71 -16.78 11.91
N MET A 290 -8.74 -15.47 11.65
CA MET A 290 -8.52 -14.43 12.67
C MET A 290 -9.77 -14.11 13.50
N GLY A 291 -10.92 -14.73 13.19
CA GLY A 291 -12.21 -14.40 13.80
C GLY A 291 -12.79 -13.06 13.33
N VAL A 292 -12.33 -12.54 12.21
CA VAL A 292 -12.76 -11.27 11.62
C VAL A 292 -13.98 -11.51 10.71
N GLU A 293 -15.06 -10.75 10.93
CA GLU A 293 -16.31 -10.91 10.17
C GLU A 293 -16.35 -10.18 8.81
N LEU A 294 -15.25 -9.53 8.42
CA LEU A 294 -15.14 -8.86 7.13
C LEU A 294 -15.13 -9.87 5.96
N ARG A 295 -16.08 -9.72 5.04
CA ARG A 295 -16.10 -10.45 3.76
C ARG A 295 -15.86 -9.50 2.59
N THR A 296 -14.96 -9.87 1.71
CA THR A 296 -14.53 -9.07 0.55
C THR A 296 -15.02 -9.71 -0.75
N LEU A 297 -15.27 -11.02 -0.76
CA LEU A 297 -15.83 -11.72 -1.90
C LEU A 297 -17.22 -11.18 -2.23
N ARG A 298 -17.42 -10.79 -3.50
CA ARG A 298 -18.67 -10.19 -4.01
C ARG A 298 -19.12 -8.91 -3.28
N SER A 299 -18.24 -8.29 -2.48
CA SER A 299 -18.54 -7.13 -1.65
C SER A 299 -17.78 -5.89 -2.11
N CYS A 300 -17.53 -5.77 -3.42
CA CYS A 300 -16.81 -4.64 -4.03
C CYS A 300 -17.62 -3.34 -3.86
N SER A 301 -17.27 -2.56 -2.85
CA SER A 301 -17.78 -1.21 -2.58
C SER A 301 -16.70 -0.38 -1.88
N TRP A 302 -16.84 0.93 -1.91
CA TRP A 302 -15.91 1.84 -1.25
C TRP A 302 -15.84 1.55 0.25
N GLN A 303 -17.00 1.37 0.91
CA GLN A 303 -17.06 1.09 2.34
C GLN A 303 -16.35 -0.21 2.72
N ASN A 304 -16.55 -1.28 1.93
CA ASN A 304 -15.86 -2.55 2.17
C ASN A 304 -14.34 -2.41 1.98
N TYR A 305 -13.92 -1.60 1.00
CA TYR A 305 -12.52 -1.37 0.73
C TYR A 305 -11.83 -0.56 1.84
N LEU A 306 -12.52 0.44 2.39
CA LEU A 306 -12.06 1.14 3.58
C LEU A 306 -11.98 0.22 4.79
N ALA A 307 -12.98 -0.63 5.02
CA ALA A 307 -12.94 -1.61 6.12
C ALA A 307 -11.75 -2.58 5.98
N PHE A 308 -11.46 -3.04 4.77
CA PHE A 308 -10.29 -3.85 4.46
C PHE A 308 -8.97 -3.11 4.78
N ASN A 309 -8.80 -1.89 4.29
CA ASN A 309 -7.57 -1.12 4.56
C ASN A 309 -7.44 -0.72 6.04
N GLY A 310 -8.56 -0.39 6.70
CA GLY A 310 -8.58 -0.06 8.12
C GLY A 310 -8.19 -1.25 9.01
N LEU A 311 -8.61 -2.46 8.64
CA LEU A 311 -8.17 -3.67 9.32
C LEU A 311 -6.66 -3.89 9.16
N LEU A 312 -6.11 -3.68 7.96
CA LEU A 312 -4.67 -3.75 7.75
C LEU A 312 -3.91 -2.70 8.57
N ASP A 313 -4.45 -1.50 8.68
CA ASP A 313 -3.85 -0.42 9.46
C ASP A 313 -3.85 -0.74 10.96
N ALA A 314 -4.97 -1.26 11.49
CA ALA A 314 -5.08 -1.70 12.88
C ALA A 314 -4.08 -2.81 13.24
N LEU A 315 -3.73 -3.69 12.29
CA LEU A 315 -2.75 -4.76 12.52
C LEU A 315 -1.31 -4.26 12.62
N ARG A 316 -0.99 -3.04 12.19
CA ARG A 316 0.40 -2.55 12.15
C ARG A 316 1.01 -2.48 13.54
N SER A 317 0.25 -1.96 14.53
CA SER A 317 0.71 -1.87 15.93
C SER A 317 0.86 -3.25 16.57
N GLU A 318 -0.06 -4.16 16.28
CA GLU A 318 -0.04 -5.53 16.79
C GLU A 318 1.17 -6.31 16.26
N ILE A 319 1.44 -6.22 14.94
CA ILE A 319 2.63 -6.82 14.32
C ILE A 319 3.90 -6.20 14.90
N ALA A 320 3.95 -4.88 15.03
CA ALA A 320 5.11 -4.18 15.57
C ALA A 320 5.44 -4.66 16.99
N ALA A 321 4.43 -4.76 17.85
CA ALA A 321 4.58 -5.23 19.22
C ALA A 321 5.04 -6.70 19.28
N ALA A 322 4.42 -7.59 18.50
CA ALA A 322 4.74 -9.02 18.53
C ALA A 322 6.13 -9.35 17.94
N ALA A 323 6.58 -8.60 16.93
CA ALA A 323 7.87 -8.81 16.28
C ALA A 323 9.00 -7.92 16.85
N GLY A 324 8.69 -6.98 17.75
CA GLY A 324 9.68 -6.03 18.29
C GLY A 324 10.17 -5.01 17.25
N LEU A 325 9.31 -4.60 16.33
CA LEU A 325 9.64 -3.65 15.27
C LEU A 325 9.25 -2.22 15.67
N GLU A 326 10.06 -1.24 15.30
CA GLU A 326 9.76 0.18 15.57
C GLU A 326 8.62 0.71 14.69
N ASN A 327 8.52 0.22 13.45
CA ASN A 327 7.52 0.66 12.49
C ASN A 327 7.16 -0.48 11.52
N VAL A 328 5.89 -0.53 11.16
CA VAL A 328 5.33 -1.45 10.17
C VAL A 328 4.56 -0.61 9.16
N ARG A 329 4.83 -0.74 7.86
CA ARG A 329 4.07 -0.01 6.83
C ARG A 329 2.76 -0.74 6.51
N LEU A 330 1.81 -0.06 5.88
CA LEU A 330 0.55 -0.69 5.47
C LEU A 330 0.78 -1.88 4.51
N VAL A 331 1.75 -1.75 3.59
CA VAL A 331 2.15 -2.84 2.67
C VAL A 331 2.76 -4.03 3.41
N ASP A 332 3.40 -3.81 4.55
CA ASP A 332 3.98 -4.86 5.37
C ASP A 332 2.85 -5.64 6.08
N ALA A 333 1.87 -4.96 6.66
CA ALA A 333 0.68 -5.60 7.24
C ALA A 333 -0.10 -6.43 6.21
N HIS A 334 -0.30 -5.91 4.99
CA HIS A 334 -0.86 -6.70 3.89
C HIS A 334 0.00 -7.94 3.59
N SER A 335 1.32 -7.78 3.53
CA SER A 335 2.25 -8.87 3.18
C SER A 335 2.27 -9.96 4.24
N PHE A 336 2.17 -9.59 5.51
CA PHE A 336 2.03 -10.52 6.64
C PHE A 336 0.81 -11.43 6.46
N LEU A 337 -0.37 -10.84 6.26
CA LEU A 337 -1.61 -11.60 6.07
C LEU A 337 -1.57 -12.46 4.81
N TRP A 338 -0.95 -11.96 3.74
CA TRP A 338 -0.82 -12.71 2.49
C TRP A 338 0.04 -13.96 2.64
N VAL A 339 1.20 -13.84 3.30
CA VAL A 339 2.08 -14.99 3.58
C VAL A 339 1.37 -15.99 4.48
N TYR A 340 0.70 -15.52 5.53
CA TYR A 340 -0.09 -16.38 6.41
C TYR A 340 -1.18 -17.13 5.64
N GLY A 341 -1.97 -16.45 4.80
CA GLY A 341 -2.98 -17.08 3.95
C GLY A 341 -2.42 -18.10 2.96
N SER A 342 -1.24 -17.81 2.40
CA SER A 342 -0.53 -18.72 1.50
C SER A 342 -0.07 -19.98 2.22
N LEU A 343 0.50 -19.86 3.43
CA LEU A 343 0.91 -21.00 4.25
C LEU A 343 -0.28 -21.85 4.72
N LEU A 344 -1.40 -21.23 5.09
CA LEU A 344 -2.64 -21.94 5.41
C LEU A 344 -3.12 -22.77 4.21
N LYS A 345 -3.04 -22.21 2.99
CA LYS A 345 -3.40 -22.92 1.77
C LYS A 345 -2.49 -24.12 1.51
N GLU A 346 -1.18 -23.95 1.66
CA GLU A 346 -0.22 -25.05 1.52
C GLU A 346 -0.42 -26.13 2.59
N LEU A 347 -0.76 -25.74 3.82
CA LEU A 347 -1.13 -26.67 4.89
C LEU A 347 -2.38 -27.49 4.51
N GLU A 348 -3.45 -26.83 4.06
CA GLU A 348 -4.69 -27.48 3.62
C GLU A 348 -4.44 -28.46 2.44
N ALA A 349 -3.50 -28.12 1.56
CA ALA A 349 -3.11 -28.96 0.42
C ALA A 349 -2.17 -30.12 0.80
N GLY A 350 -1.65 -30.16 2.02
CA GLY A 350 -0.62 -31.14 2.43
C GLY A 350 0.76 -30.87 1.83
N GLU A 351 1.00 -29.66 1.33
CA GLU A 351 2.22 -29.26 0.61
C GLU A 351 3.20 -28.45 1.49
N LEU A 352 2.81 -28.12 2.73
CA LEU A 352 3.58 -27.24 3.62
C LEU A 352 5.03 -27.74 3.84
N GLU A 353 5.18 -29.05 4.07
CA GLU A 353 6.46 -29.74 4.33
C GLU A 353 7.23 -30.07 3.04
N ALA A 354 6.56 -30.00 1.88
CA ALA A 354 7.17 -30.23 0.56
C ALA A 354 7.82 -28.96 -0.02
N GLY A 355 7.68 -27.81 0.65
CA GLY A 355 8.39 -26.59 0.31
C GLY A 355 9.90 -26.84 0.32
N SER A 356 10.55 -26.60 -0.82
CA SER A 356 12.01 -26.72 -0.95
C SER A 356 12.68 -26.03 0.24
N GLY A 357 13.48 -26.79 0.99
CA GLY A 357 14.12 -26.37 2.22
C GLY A 357 14.91 -25.08 2.09
N ALA A 358 15.31 -24.57 3.26
CA ALA A 358 15.99 -23.32 3.59
C ALA A 358 17.12 -22.77 2.66
N ASP A 359 17.49 -23.43 1.55
CA ASP A 359 18.53 -22.99 0.61
C ASP A 359 18.14 -21.76 -0.24
N GLY A 360 16.87 -21.33 -0.23
CA GLY A 360 16.37 -20.22 -1.06
C GLY A 360 15.92 -18.96 -0.32
N PHE A 361 15.95 -18.92 1.01
CA PHE A 361 15.19 -17.91 1.80
C PHE A 361 16.02 -16.92 2.60
N LEU A 362 17.35 -16.89 2.45
CA LEU A 362 18.13 -15.73 2.87
C LEU A 362 18.12 -14.68 1.74
N LEU A 363 17.31 -13.64 1.90
CA LEU A 363 17.78 -12.32 1.47
C LEU A 363 18.60 -11.74 2.63
N GLY A 364 19.81 -12.26 2.81
CA GLY A 364 20.77 -11.72 3.75
C GLY A 364 21.23 -10.32 3.31
N ALA A 365 22.02 -9.65 4.16
CA ALA A 365 22.65 -8.38 3.80
C ALA A 365 23.40 -8.44 2.46
N GLN A 366 23.87 -9.64 2.09
CA GLN A 366 24.51 -9.94 0.82
C GLN A 366 23.56 -9.87 -0.38
N GLU A 367 22.38 -10.50 -0.33
CA GLU A 367 21.40 -10.44 -1.42
C GLU A 367 20.77 -9.06 -1.56
N LYS A 368 20.58 -8.32 -0.45
CA LYS A 368 20.19 -6.90 -0.47
C LYS A 368 21.24 -6.07 -1.21
N SER A 369 22.52 -6.28 -0.89
CA SER A 369 23.63 -5.60 -1.57
C SER A 369 23.71 -5.96 -3.05
N ILE A 370 23.54 -7.25 -3.41
CA ILE A 370 23.51 -7.70 -4.82
C ILE A 370 22.35 -7.04 -5.56
N TYR A 371 21.19 -6.90 -4.92
CA TYR A 371 20.03 -6.24 -5.48
C TYR A 371 20.26 -4.74 -5.68
N ASP A 372 20.76 -4.03 -4.68
CA ASP A 372 21.06 -2.59 -4.76
C ASP A 372 22.12 -2.30 -5.81
N ILE A 373 23.18 -3.11 -5.88
CA ILE A 373 24.22 -3.03 -6.92
C ILE A 373 23.58 -3.23 -8.31
N LYS A 374 22.79 -4.29 -8.50
CA LYS A 374 22.12 -4.56 -9.78
C LYS A 374 21.18 -3.43 -10.17
N HIS A 375 20.40 -2.90 -9.24
CA HIS A 375 19.45 -1.83 -9.48
C HIS A 375 20.17 -0.52 -9.82
N SER A 376 21.22 -0.15 -9.08
CA SER A 376 22.07 1.02 -9.39
C SER A 376 22.66 0.92 -10.79
N VAL A 377 23.08 -0.28 -11.23
CA VAL A 377 23.59 -0.50 -12.60
C VAL A 377 22.48 -0.33 -13.64
N LEU A 378 21.32 -0.94 -13.43
CA LEU A 378 20.19 -0.83 -14.37
C LEU A 378 19.66 0.60 -14.48
N ASP A 379 19.54 1.32 -13.36
CA ASP A 379 19.18 2.74 -13.34
C ASP A 379 20.22 3.58 -14.08
N THR A 380 21.51 3.36 -13.82
CA THR A 380 22.60 4.06 -14.52
C THR A 380 22.55 3.80 -16.02
N VAL A 381 22.33 2.56 -16.45
CA VAL A 381 22.24 2.18 -17.88
C VAL A 381 21.00 2.79 -18.54
N SER A 382 19.85 2.75 -17.86
CA SER A 382 18.59 3.34 -18.35
C SER A 382 18.70 4.86 -18.53
N MET A 383 19.41 5.52 -17.60
CA MET A 383 19.63 6.97 -17.62
C MET A 383 20.81 7.39 -18.51
N SER A 384 21.65 6.45 -18.96
CA SER A 384 22.80 6.72 -19.83
C SER A 384 22.38 6.85 -21.30
N ASN A 385 21.75 7.98 -21.65
CA ASN A 385 21.35 8.34 -23.01
C ASN A 385 22.36 9.27 -23.72
N GLY A 386 23.60 9.35 -23.22
CA GLY A 386 24.65 10.22 -23.78
C GLY A 386 24.55 11.69 -23.38
N GLN A 387 23.77 12.03 -22.34
CA GLN A 387 23.65 13.39 -21.82
C GLN A 387 24.98 13.98 -21.32
N VAL A 388 25.21 15.24 -21.67
CA VAL A 388 26.26 16.07 -21.06
C VAL A 388 25.68 16.69 -19.80
N VAL A 389 26.21 16.31 -18.63
CA VAL A 389 25.79 16.85 -17.34
C VAL A 389 26.63 18.09 -17.03
N GLU A 390 25.98 19.26 -16.93
CA GLU A 390 26.64 20.47 -16.43
C GLU A 390 26.97 20.28 -14.94
N ARG A 391 28.26 20.26 -14.60
CA ARG A 391 28.73 20.17 -13.22
C ARG A 391 28.83 21.56 -12.63
N THR A 392 28.10 21.83 -11.55
CA THR A 392 28.32 23.03 -10.73
C THR A 392 29.72 22.98 -10.13
N VAL A 393 30.62 23.86 -10.60
CA VAL A 393 31.94 24.05 -10.02
C VAL A 393 31.79 24.93 -8.79
N LYS A 394 32.03 24.38 -7.59
CA LYS A 394 32.02 25.16 -6.34
C LYS A 394 33.00 26.33 -6.46
N ASN A 395 32.58 27.53 -6.02
CA ASN A 395 33.48 28.68 -5.96
C ASN A 395 34.60 28.40 -4.95
N LYS A 396 35.85 28.45 -5.41
CA LYS A 396 37.04 28.18 -4.60
C LYS A 396 37.85 29.45 -4.47
N GLU A 397 37.65 30.16 -3.38
CA GLU A 397 38.42 31.36 -3.07
C GLU A 397 39.70 31.00 -2.31
N LEU A 398 40.75 31.79 -2.55
CA LEU A 398 41.98 31.76 -1.79
C LEU A 398 41.89 32.85 -0.72
N HIS A 399 41.77 32.46 0.54
CA HIS A 399 41.65 33.39 1.67
C HIS A 399 43.02 33.66 2.31
N MET A 400 44.02 33.86 1.46
CA MET A 400 45.39 34.24 1.79
C MET A 400 46.10 34.81 0.55
N THR A 401 47.17 35.55 0.73
CA THR A 401 48.03 36.00 -0.37
C THR A 401 48.85 34.83 -0.94
N GLU A 402 49.38 35.00 -2.15
CA GLU A 402 50.26 34.00 -2.77
C GLU A 402 51.53 33.73 -1.93
N VAL A 403 52.10 34.77 -1.32
CA VAL A 403 53.26 34.66 -0.42
C VAL A 403 52.92 33.88 0.85
N GLU A 404 51.73 34.13 1.41
CA GLU A 404 51.21 33.41 2.57
C GLU A 404 50.93 31.93 2.25
N LEU A 405 50.38 31.65 1.06
CA LEU A 405 50.17 30.29 0.58
C LEU A 405 51.49 29.53 0.42
N GLU A 406 52.50 30.14 -0.20
CA GLU A 406 53.82 29.52 -0.34
C GLU A 406 54.44 29.23 1.03
N LYS A 407 54.37 30.21 1.96
CA LYS A 407 54.85 30.03 3.33
C LYS A 407 54.11 28.89 4.04
N GLN A 408 52.79 28.79 3.86
CA GLN A 408 52.01 27.73 4.46
C GLN A 408 52.33 26.35 3.88
N ILE A 409 52.52 26.23 2.57
CA ILE A 409 52.95 24.97 1.93
C ILE A 409 54.32 24.52 2.46
N ARG A 410 55.28 25.45 2.60
CA ARG A 410 56.60 25.15 3.18
C ARG A 410 56.49 24.70 4.63
N ASN A 411 55.69 25.41 5.43
CA ASN A 411 55.44 25.05 6.82
C ASN A 411 54.80 23.65 6.95
N LEU A 412 53.82 23.33 6.11
CA LEU A 412 53.20 22.01 6.08
C LEU A 412 54.20 20.91 5.68
N LEU A 413 55.08 21.14 4.71
CA LEU A 413 56.13 20.18 4.36
C LEU A 413 57.08 19.90 5.53
N GLU A 414 57.40 20.93 6.32
CA GLU A 414 58.28 20.83 7.48
C GLU A 414 57.59 20.10 8.64
N ILE A 415 56.41 20.56 9.07
CA ILE A 415 55.64 19.96 10.17
C ILE A 415 55.25 18.50 9.87
N GLN A 416 54.92 18.19 8.61
CA GLN A 416 54.57 16.84 8.20
C GLN A 416 55.79 15.98 7.84
N GLU A 417 57.02 16.49 8.01
CA GLU A 417 58.27 15.78 7.71
C GLU A 417 58.32 15.19 6.28
N GLY A 418 57.76 15.92 5.30
CA GLY A 418 57.68 15.46 3.92
C GLY A 418 56.79 14.23 3.71
N ARG A 419 55.79 14.02 4.57
CA ARG A 419 54.84 12.89 4.49
C ARG A 419 53.40 13.36 4.33
N CYS A 420 52.59 12.50 3.72
CA CYS A 420 51.15 12.71 3.56
C CYS A 420 50.44 12.81 4.91
N ALA A 421 49.62 13.84 5.12
CA ALA A 421 48.90 14.05 6.38
C ALA A 421 47.87 12.95 6.71
N ILE A 422 47.30 12.30 5.69
CA ILE A 422 46.29 11.24 5.86
C ILE A 422 46.95 9.86 6.00
N THR A 423 47.96 9.58 5.18
CA THR A 423 48.54 8.24 5.09
C THR A 423 49.90 8.09 5.78
N GLY A 424 50.64 9.17 6.02
CA GLY A 424 52.02 9.11 6.50
C GLY A 424 53.03 8.59 5.47
N LEU A 425 52.59 8.34 4.23
CA LEU A 425 53.48 7.94 3.13
C LEU A 425 54.44 9.08 2.77
N PRO A 426 55.72 8.79 2.47
CA PRO A 426 56.67 9.81 2.05
C PRO A 426 56.28 10.39 0.69
N PHE A 427 56.41 11.71 0.55
CA PHE A 427 56.24 12.37 -0.73
C PHE A 427 57.40 12.06 -1.67
N GLN A 428 57.09 12.01 -2.96
CA GLN A 428 58.07 12.14 -4.03
C GLN A 428 57.93 13.52 -4.66
N TYR A 429 59.01 14.11 -5.17
CA TYR A 429 58.97 15.51 -5.63
C TYR A 429 58.99 15.63 -7.15
N LEU A 430 58.46 16.73 -7.66
CA LEU A 430 58.46 16.99 -9.10
C LEU A 430 59.90 17.01 -9.62
N GLY A 431 60.17 16.26 -10.70
CA GLY A 431 61.53 16.06 -11.22
C GLY A 431 62.37 14.99 -10.50
N ARG A 432 61.90 14.45 -9.36
CA ARG A 432 62.51 13.34 -8.61
C ARG A 432 61.42 12.43 -8.01
N HIS A 433 60.70 11.74 -8.90
CA HIS A 433 59.65 10.79 -8.55
C HIS A 433 59.66 9.62 -9.54
N ASP A 434 59.31 8.44 -9.05
CA ASP A 434 59.06 7.24 -9.82
C ASP A 434 57.55 7.05 -10.09
N ASP A 435 56.69 7.66 -9.26
CA ASP A 435 55.24 7.64 -9.42
C ASP A 435 54.62 9.04 -9.21
N LYS A 436 53.91 9.52 -10.23
CA LYS A 436 53.22 10.82 -10.24
C LYS A 436 52.09 10.89 -9.19
N ASN A 437 51.58 9.76 -8.74
CA ASN A 437 50.57 9.67 -7.69
C ASN A 437 51.12 10.04 -6.31
N MET A 438 52.43 9.89 -6.10
CA MET A 438 53.13 10.15 -4.84
C MET A 438 53.57 11.61 -4.69
N LEU A 439 53.31 12.46 -5.68
CA LEU A 439 53.56 13.89 -5.61
C LEU A 439 52.69 14.55 -4.53
N PRO A 440 53.21 15.55 -3.77
CA PRO A 440 52.40 16.34 -2.86
C PRO A 440 51.28 17.07 -3.61
N SER A 441 50.12 17.14 -2.99
CA SER A 441 48.97 17.90 -3.43
C SER A 441 48.35 18.60 -2.23
N LEU A 442 47.90 19.83 -2.42
CA LEU A 442 47.17 20.57 -1.40
C LEU A 442 45.71 20.12 -1.38
N ASP A 443 45.29 19.52 -0.28
CA ASP A 443 43.92 19.10 -0.01
C ASP A 443 43.26 20.10 0.97
N ARG A 444 41.94 20.27 0.84
CA ARG A 444 41.15 21.01 1.82
C ARG A 444 40.58 20.03 2.81
N ILE A 445 40.82 20.22 4.10
CA ILE A 445 40.33 19.30 5.14
C ILE A 445 38.80 19.22 5.04
N ASP A 446 38.14 20.37 5.10
CA ASP A 446 36.75 20.56 4.68
C ASP A 446 36.67 20.91 3.19
N SER A 447 36.14 19.97 2.39
CA SER A 447 35.96 20.11 0.94
C SER A 447 34.85 21.10 0.55
N ASP A 448 34.00 21.52 1.49
CA ASP A 448 33.00 22.59 1.29
C ASP A 448 33.55 23.98 1.59
N GLY A 449 34.61 24.08 2.40
CA GLY A 449 35.31 25.33 2.72
C GLY A 449 36.28 25.85 1.65
N HIS A 450 36.91 27.00 1.93
CA HIS A 450 37.89 27.66 1.07
C HIS A 450 39.34 27.25 1.37
N TYR A 451 40.30 27.69 0.54
CA TYR A 451 41.72 27.53 0.84
C TYR A 451 42.12 28.58 1.88
N SER A 452 42.17 28.19 3.14
CA SER A 452 42.56 29.01 4.30
C SER A 452 43.63 28.29 5.13
N PHE A 453 44.33 29.02 6.00
CA PHE A 453 45.44 28.47 6.79
C PHE A 453 45.06 27.23 7.63
N GLU A 454 43.85 27.23 8.18
CA GLU A 454 43.34 26.17 9.06
C GLU A 454 42.68 25.01 8.30
N ASN A 455 42.39 25.19 7.01
CA ASN A 455 41.61 24.24 6.22
C ASN A 455 42.44 23.55 5.13
N VAL A 456 43.77 23.60 5.18
CA VAL A 456 44.63 22.99 4.16
C VAL A 456 45.64 22.02 4.78
N GLN A 457 45.89 20.93 4.07
CA GLN A 457 46.89 19.92 4.42
C GLN A 457 47.58 19.40 3.16
N LEU A 458 48.81 18.89 3.30
CA LEU A 458 49.50 18.23 2.19
C LEU A 458 49.26 16.72 2.22
N VAL A 459 48.82 16.18 1.09
CA VAL A 459 48.57 14.75 0.90
C VAL A 459 49.17 14.26 -0.41
N CYS A 460 49.33 12.94 -0.58
CA CYS A 460 49.73 12.41 -1.88
C CYS A 460 48.63 12.69 -2.90
N ARG A 461 48.99 12.95 -4.16
CA ARG A 461 48.05 13.27 -5.23
C ARG A 461 46.94 12.24 -5.38
N PHE A 462 47.24 10.94 -5.27
CA PHE A 462 46.18 9.91 -5.34
C PHE A 462 45.22 9.97 -4.14
N ILE A 463 45.71 10.37 -2.97
CA ILE A 463 44.88 10.52 -1.77
C ILE A 463 43.92 11.69 -1.91
N ASN A 464 44.38 12.82 -2.43
CA ASN A 464 43.50 13.94 -2.76
C ASN A 464 42.43 13.51 -3.79
N PHE A 465 42.84 12.72 -4.79
CA PHE A 465 41.93 12.17 -5.80
C PHE A 465 40.93 11.16 -5.23
N TRP A 466 41.28 10.36 -4.22
CA TRP A 466 40.36 9.42 -3.57
C TRP A 466 39.41 10.12 -2.60
N LYS A 467 39.90 11.10 -1.84
CA LYS A 467 39.10 11.85 -0.88
C LYS A 467 37.99 12.66 -1.56
N GLN A 468 38.25 13.30 -2.70
CA GLN A 468 37.28 14.14 -3.43
C GLN A 468 36.55 15.12 -2.47
N ALA A 469 35.24 14.91 -2.28
CA ALA A 469 34.38 15.71 -1.40
C ALA A 469 34.01 14.97 -0.10
N SER A 470 34.56 13.78 0.14
CA SER A 470 34.30 13.01 1.35
C SER A 470 34.85 13.75 2.59
N PRO A 471 34.10 13.76 3.70
CA PRO A 471 34.57 14.34 4.96
C PRO A 471 35.91 13.71 5.41
N ASP A 472 36.88 14.55 5.80
CA ASP A 472 38.26 14.11 6.13
C ASP A 472 38.30 13.04 7.23
N VAL A 473 37.50 13.21 8.30
CA VAL A 473 37.42 12.27 9.42
C VAL A 473 36.97 10.88 8.96
N GLU A 474 35.92 10.83 8.13
CA GLU A 474 35.39 9.57 7.62
C GLU A 474 36.37 8.92 6.65
N PHE A 475 37.02 9.72 5.80
CA PHE A 475 38.02 9.19 4.88
C PHE A 475 39.23 8.58 5.61
N ARG A 476 39.72 9.23 6.69
CA ARG A 476 40.76 8.66 7.55
C ARG A 476 40.34 7.34 8.19
N ARG A 477 39.10 7.25 8.67
CA ARG A 477 38.53 6.01 9.22
C ARG A 477 38.58 4.89 8.19
N LEU A 478 38.17 5.15 6.95
CA LEU A 478 38.21 4.17 5.85
C LEU A 478 39.64 3.77 5.48
N ILE A 479 40.59 4.71 5.48
CA ILE A 479 42.01 4.42 5.23
C ILE A 479 42.63 3.54 6.32
N ASN A 480 42.24 3.72 7.59
CA ASN A 480 42.68 2.85 8.68
C ASN A 480 42.16 1.42 8.52
N LEU A 481 40.91 1.25 8.09
CA LEU A 481 40.37 -0.07 7.74
C LEU A 481 41.19 -0.74 6.63
N VAL A 482 41.58 0.00 5.59
CA VAL A 482 42.44 -0.52 4.50
C VAL A 482 43.82 -0.95 5.01
N ARG A 483 44.32 -0.32 6.09
CA ARG A 483 45.61 -0.64 6.71
C ARG A 483 45.55 -1.78 7.73
N GLY A 484 44.35 -2.24 8.07
CA GLY A 484 44.14 -3.20 9.16
C GLY A 484 44.41 -2.61 10.55
N LEU A 485 44.20 -1.30 10.72
CA LEU A 485 44.36 -0.57 11.99
C LEU A 485 43.02 -0.32 12.70
#